data_AF-A0A9P6IU60-F1
#
_entry.id   AF-A0A9P6IU60-F1
#
_cell.length_a   1.000
_cell.length_b   1.000
_cell.length_c   1.000
_cell.angle_alpha   90.00
_cell.angle_beta   90.00
_cell.angle_gamma   90.00
#
_symmetry.space_group_name_H-M   'P 1'
#
loop_
_entity.id
_entity.type
_entity.pdbx_description
1 polymer ?
#
loop_
_entity_poly.entity_id
_entity_poly.type
_entity_poly.pdbx_seq_one_letter_code
_entity_poly.pdbx_strand_id
1 'polypeptide(L)'
;MEDYYDIDSILAEDQLKAGSRIDIPFWLAREIVDHPEGTVPMDIETPEFYGPKVRNGLRAEATVVDLPKLCPNFFRFGTHFLQLIEDNKLAKVLEEAFKARLQRTMDHTQSGGNSNSTEYLNRLDETERECRTLNTSFS
;
A
#
# COMPACT_ATOMS: atom_id res chain seq x y z
N MET A 1 41.84 24.73 24.59
CA MET A 1 41.48 25.07 23.21
C MET A 1 40.61 23.91 22.78
N GLU A 2 39.28 24.03 22.98
CA GLU A 2 38.34 23.01 22.53
C GLU A 2 38.49 22.87 21.01
N ASP A 3 38.84 21.67 20.55
CA ASP A 3 38.73 21.29 19.14
C ASP A 3 37.24 21.28 18.79
N TYR A 4 36.75 22.44 18.36
CA TYR A 4 35.40 22.61 17.84
C TYR A 4 35.36 21.93 16.47
N TYR A 5 34.87 20.70 16.44
CA TYR A 5 34.58 20.00 15.19
C TYR A 5 33.62 20.87 14.39
N ASP A 6 34.10 21.34 13.23
CA ASP A 6 33.30 22.09 12.28
C ASP A 6 32.24 21.14 11.71
N ILE A 7 31.06 21.20 12.32
CA ILE A 7 29.91 20.32 12.05
C ILE A 7 29.52 20.42 10.58
N ASP A 8 29.71 21.61 9.99
CA ASP A 8 29.43 21.90 8.58
C ASP A 8 30.40 21.14 7.66
N SER A 9 31.65 20.93 8.06
CA SER A 9 32.63 20.16 7.28
C SER A 9 32.33 18.66 7.28
N ILE A 10 31.67 18.14 8.32
CA ILE A 10 31.24 16.73 8.38
C ILE A 10 30.00 16.51 7.51
N LEU A 11 29.13 17.51 7.43
CA LEU A 11 27.91 17.46 6.61
C LEU A 11 28.17 17.65 5.12
N ALA A 12 29.29 18.26 4.73
CA ALA A 12 29.58 18.60 3.33
C ALA A 12 29.98 17.40 2.45
N GLU A 13 30.54 16.32 3.02
CA GLU A 13 31.08 15.20 2.23
C GLU A 13 30.03 14.19 1.75
N ASP A 14 28.84 14.16 2.36
CA ASP A 14 27.81 13.12 2.09
C ASP A 14 26.43 13.70 1.75
N GLN A 15 26.40 14.82 1.03
CA GLN A 15 25.15 15.41 0.54
C GLN A 15 24.55 14.56 -0.60
N LEU A 16 23.29 14.16 -0.45
CA LEU A 16 22.55 13.47 -1.51
C LEU A 16 22.42 14.37 -2.75
N LYS A 17 22.91 13.88 -3.88
CA LYS A 17 22.78 14.59 -5.16
C LYS A 17 21.32 14.60 -5.61
N ALA A 18 20.89 15.69 -6.23
CA ALA A 18 19.57 15.76 -6.86
C ALA A 18 19.38 14.62 -7.88
N GLY A 19 18.21 13.98 -7.87
CA GLY A 19 17.92 12.82 -8.72
C GLY A 19 18.52 11.49 -8.23
N SER A 20 19.08 11.44 -7.02
CA SER A 20 19.48 10.17 -6.41
C SER A 20 18.24 9.31 -6.12
N ARG A 21 18.26 8.07 -6.58
CA ARG A 21 17.27 7.05 -6.20
C ARG A 21 17.70 6.42 -4.89
N ILE A 22 16.87 6.58 -3.87
CA ILE A 22 17.08 6.01 -2.54
C ILE A 22 15.87 5.16 -2.16
N ASP A 23 16.13 3.99 -1.59
CA ASP A 23 15.09 3.17 -0.98
C ASP A 23 14.93 3.61 0.48
N ILE A 24 13.79 4.20 0.81
CA ILE A 24 13.49 4.64 2.16
C ILE A 24 12.25 3.95 2.73
N PRO A 25 12.17 3.79 4.06
CA PRO A 25 10.94 3.34 4.70
C PRO A 25 9.78 4.29 4.46
N PHE A 26 8.57 3.74 4.32
CA PHE A 26 7.34 4.51 4.07
C PHE A 26 7.04 5.58 5.13
N TRP A 27 7.30 5.29 6.40
CA TRP A 27 7.07 6.26 7.49
C TRP A 27 7.94 7.50 7.32
N LEU A 28 9.19 7.35 6.87
CA LEU A 28 10.10 8.48 6.65
C LEU A 28 9.65 9.31 5.45
N ALA A 29 9.23 8.65 4.37
CA ALA A 29 8.69 9.34 3.19
C ALA A 29 7.51 10.25 3.56
N ARG A 30 6.62 9.78 4.45
CA ARG A 30 5.49 10.57 4.93
C ARG A 30 5.94 11.83 5.70
N GLU A 31 6.87 11.67 6.64
CA GLU A 31 7.36 12.82 7.43
C GLU A 31 8.07 13.86 6.54
N ILE A 32 8.72 13.44 5.45
CA ILE A 32 9.36 14.35 4.49
C ILE A 32 8.32 15.12 3.68
N VAL A 33 7.28 14.44 3.18
CA VAL A 33 6.20 15.06 2.39
C VAL A 33 5.38 16.04 3.23
N ASP A 34 5.09 15.69 4.48
CA ASP A 34 4.30 16.53 5.40
C ASP A 34 5.12 17.72 5.96
N HIS A 35 6.43 17.80 5.68
CA HIS A 35 7.28 18.83 6.24
C HIS A 35 6.89 20.23 5.70
N PRO A 36 6.49 21.18 6.57
CA PRO A 36 5.88 22.44 6.19
C PRO A 36 6.81 23.40 5.43
N GLU A 37 8.12 23.14 5.50
CA GLU A 37 9.13 23.99 4.87
C GLU A 37 9.46 23.54 3.42
N GLY A 38 8.83 22.47 2.91
CA GLY A 38 8.98 22.04 1.51
C GLY A 38 10.43 21.71 1.10
N THR A 39 11.27 21.39 2.09
CA THR A 39 12.73 21.49 2.00
C THR A 39 13.36 20.43 1.08
N VAL A 40 12.65 19.33 0.78
CA VAL A 40 13.17 18.26 -0.07
C VAL A 40 12.14 17.88 -1.14
N PRO A 41 12.32 18.33 -2.41
CA PRO A 41 11.51 17.83 -3.52
C PRO A 41 11.84 16.35 -3.76
N MET A 42 10.96 15.46 -3.30
CA MET A 42 11.03 14.02 -3.52
C MET A 42 9.96 13.61 -4.52
N ASP A 43 10.36 12.86 -5.54
CA ASP A 43 9.43 12.15 -6.41
C ASP A 43 9.26 10.72 -5.91
N ILE A 44 8.02 10.30 -5.64
CA ILE A 44 7.72 8.99 -5.09
C ILE A 44 7.40 8.04 -6.24
N GLU A 45 8.27 7.06 -6.46
CA GLU A 45 8.01 6.04 -7.46
C GLU A 45 6.87 5.11 -7.03
N THR A 46 6.00 4.77 -7.99
CA THR A 46 4.92 3.83 -7.73
C THR A 46 5.47 2.41 -7.62
N PRO A 47 5.22 1.68 -6.51
CA PRO A 47 5.67 0.31 -6.35
C PRO A 47 5.11 -0.63 -7.43
N GLU A 48 5.87 -1.67 -7.78
CA GLU A 48 5.51 -2.61 -8.86
C GLU A 48 4.14 -3.29 -8.63
N PHE A 49 3.76 -3.53 -7.37
CA PHE A 49 2.46 -4.11 -7.02
C PHE A 49 1.28 -3.15 -7.23
N TYR A 50 1.52 -1.85 -7.43
CA TYR A 50 0.54 -0.90 -7.99
C TYR A 50 0.81 -0.57 -9.46
N GLY A 51 1.65 -1.36 -10.12
CA GLY A 51 1.93 -1.20 -11.54
C GLY A 51 0.69 -1.41 -12.42
N PRO A 52 0.79 -1.04 -13.71
CA PRO A 52 -0.32 -1.11 -14.65
C PRO A 52 -0.87 -2.53 -14.84
N LYS A 53 -0.04 -3.57 -14.70
CA LYS A 53 -0.45 -4.98 -14.78
C LYS A 53 -1.45 -5.34 -13.68
N VAL A 54 -1.14 -5.00 -12.42
CA VAL A 54 -2.02 -5.28 -11.28
C VAL A 54 -3.28 -4.44 -11.37
N ARG A 55 -3.16 -3.15 -11.71
CA ARG A 55 -4.32 -2.26 -11.92
C ARG A 55 -5.28 -2.80 -12.99
N ASN A 56 -4.75 -3.33 -14.10
CA ASN A 56 -5.57 -3.92 -15.15
C ASN A 56 -6.23 -5.23 -14.69
N GLY A 57 -5.51 -6.07 -13.95
CA GLY A 57 -6.07 -7.27 -13.34
C GLY A 57 -7.22 -6.95 -12.38
N LEU A 58 -7.05 -5.95 -11.52
CA LEU A 58 -8.09 -5.49 -10.59
C LEU A 58 -9.33 -4.95 -11.31
N ARG A 59 -9.15 -4.22 -12.42
CA ARG A 59 -10.26 -3.74 -13.26
C ARG A 59 -10.99 -4.86 -14.00
N ALA A 60 -10.27 -5.88 -14.45
CA ALA A 60 -10.86 -7.00 -15.16
C ALA A 60 -11.65 -7.90 -14.19
N GLU A 61 -10.99 -8.39 -13.14
CA GLU A 61 -11.62 -9.19 -12.10
C GLU A 61 -10.80 -9.12 -10.80
N ALA A 62 -11.21 -8.26 -9.87
CA ALA A 62 -10.50 -8.07 -8.60
C ALA A 62 -10.39 -9.35 -7.75
N THR A 63 -11.32 -10.29 -7.90
CA THR A 63 -11.42 -11.49 -7.05
C THR A 63 -10.42 -12.60 -7.43
N VAL A 64 -9.85 -12.57 -8.64
CA VAL A 64 -8.84 -13.55 -9.09
C VAL A 64 -7.42 -13.06 -8.86
N VAL A 65 -7.24 -11.83 -8.37
CA VAL A 65 -5.92 -11.29 -8.04
C VAL A 65 -5.48 -11.86 -6.68
N ASP A 66 -4.26 -12.39 -6.65
CA ASP A 66 -3.64 -12.93 -5.45
C ASP A 66 -2.95 -11.80 -4.66
N LEU A 67 -3.72 -11.15 -3.77
CA LEU A 67 -3.25 -9.99 -3.01
C LEU A 67 -2.10 -10.33 -2.04
N PRO A 68 -2.14 -11.45 -1.28
CA PRO A 68 -1.07 -11.78 -0.34
C PRO A 68 0.31 -11.96 -0.99
N LYS A 69 0.35 -12.44 -2.25
CA LYS A 69 1.62 -12.54 -3.01
C LYS A 69 2.18 -11.19 -3.43
N LEU A 70 1.33 -10.18 -3.56
CA LEU A 70 1.72 -8.82 -3.94
C LEU A 70 2.08 -7.99 -2.70
N CYS A 71 1.15 -7.91 -1.75
CA CYS A 71 1.30 -7.22 -0.48
C CYS A 71 0.29 -7.80 0.51
N PRO A 72 0.70 -8.28 1.69
CA PRO A 72 -0.23 -8.79 2.71
C PRO A 72 -1.22 -7.77 3.27
N ASN A 73 -0.92 -6.47 3.10
CA ASN A 73 -1.73 -5.33 3.55
C ASN A 73 -2.05 -4.38 2.37
N PHE A 74 -2.42 -4.93 1.22
CA PHE A 74 -2.63 -4.24 -0.04
C PHE A 74 -3.60 -3.06 0.05
N PHE A 75 -4.77 -3.21 0.67
CA PHE A 75 -5.74 -2.10 0.74
C PHE A 75 -5.33 -1.04 1.75
N ARG A 76 -4.84 -1.47 2.93
CA ARG A 76 -4.39 -0.56 3.99
C ARG A 76 -3.13 0.22 3.60
N PHE A 77 -2.21 -0.42 2.90
CA PHE A 77 -1.06 0.28 2.33
C PHE A 77 -1.52 1.27 1.26
N GLY A 78 -2.50 0.90 0.43
CA GLY A 78 -3.03 1.75 -0.63
C GLY A 78 -3.67 3.05 -0.13
N THR A 79 -4.40 3.00 0.98
CA THR A 79 -4.98 4.21 1.58
C THR A 79 -3.89 5.16 2.07
N HIS A 80 -2.85 4.64 2.73
CA HIS A 80 -1.72 5.46 3.14
C HIS A 80 -0.92 5.97 1.95
N PHE A 81 -0.68 5.14 0.94
CA PHE A 81 0.05 5.55 -0.26
C PHE A 81 -0.65 6.68 -1.03
N LEU A 82 -1.98 6.63 -1.14
CA LEU A 82 -2.79 7.69 -1.74
C LEU A 82 -2.81 9.00 -0.91
N GLN A 83 -2.37 8.99 0.35
CA GLN A 83 -2.16 10.22 1.10
C GLN A 83 -0.85 10.91 0.71
N LEU A 84 0.15 10.15 0.26
CA LEU A 84 1.44 10.68 -0.19
C LEU A 84 1.42 11.08 -1.67
N ILE A 85 0.64 10.37 -2.50
CA ILE A 85 0.56 10.61 -3.94
C ILE A 85 -0.87 10.94 -4.39
N GLU A 86 -1.00 11.93 -5.28
CA GLU A 86 -2.31 12.28 -5.86
C GLU A 86 -2.62 11.41 -7.10
N ASP A 87 -3.08 10.18 -6.90
CA ASP A 87 -3.52 9.27 -7.98
C ASP A 87 -5.00 8.86 -7.86
N ASN A 88 -5.87 9.72 -8.40
CA ASN A 88 -7.31 9.49 -8.47
C ASN A 88 -7.70 8.20 -9.23
N LYS A 89 -6.87 7.76 -10.19
CA LYS A 89 -7.16 6.54 -10.96
C LYS A 89 -6.91 5.29 -10.12
N LEU A 90 -5.87 5.30 -9.30
CA LEU A 90 -5.58 4.21 -8.36
C LEU A 90 -6.66 4.16 -7.27
N ALA A 91 -7.04 5.30 -6.71
CA ALA A 91 -8.10 5.39 -5.70
C ALA A 91 -9.41 4.71 -6.17
N LYS A 92 -9.87 5.05 -7.37
CA LYS A 92 -11.09 4.46 -7.95
C LYS A 92 -10.97 2.94 -8.15
N VAL A 93 -9.82 2.47 -8.63
CA VAL A 93 -9.59 1.02 -8.84
C VAL A 93 -9.60 0.26 -7.51
N LEU A 94 -8.97 0.82 -6.47
CA LEU A 94 -8.97 0.22 -5.14
C LEU A 94 -10.38 0.16 -4.54
N GLU A 95 -11.16 1.23 -4.69
CA GLU A 95 -12.54 1.27 -4.20
C GLU A 95 -13.44 0.23 -4.89
N GLU A 96 -13.41 0.18 -6.23
CA GLU A 96 -14.19 -0.78 -7.02
C GLU A 96 -13.77 -2.23 -6.71
N ALA A 97 -12.45 -2.48 -6.62
CA ALA A 97 -11.92 -3.79 -6.28
C ALA A 97 -12.33 -4.23 -4.87
N PHE A 98 -12.26 -3.33 -3.89
CA PHE A 98 -12.64 -3.64 -2.51
C PHE A 98 -14.13 -3.98 -2.40
N LYS A 99 -15.01 -3.20 -3.04
CA LYS A 99 -16.46 -3.47 -3.06
C LYS A 99 -16.79 -4.84 -3.67
N ALA A 100 -16.21 -5.15 -4.83
CA ALA A 100 -16.45 -6.42 -5.51
C ALA A 100 -15.97 -7.63 -4.69
N ARG A 101 -14.82 -7.51 -4.04
CA ARG A 101 -14.26 -8.59 -3.19
C ARG A 101 -15.00 -8.74 -1.87
N LEU A 102 -15.48 -7.64 -1.27
CA LEU A 102 -16.27 -7.69 -0.04
C LEU A 102 -17.61 -8.41 -0.27
N GLN A 103 -18.31 -8.09 -1.36
CA GLN A 103 -19.55 -8.79 -1.74
C GLN A 103 -19.32 -10.29 -1.89
N ARG A 104 -18.28 -10.69 -2.62
CA ARG A 104 -17.93 -12.11 -2.80
C ARG A 104 -17.54 -12.79 -1.49
N THR A 105 -16.80 -12.10 -0.62
CA THR A 105 -16.44 -12.62 0.71
C THR A 105 -17.68 -12.87 1.57
N MET A 106 -18.66 -11.96 1.52
CA MET A 106 -19.93 -12.10 2.23
C MET A 106 -20.72 -13.31 1.72
N ASP A 107 -20.84 -13.47 0.41
CA ASP A 107 -21.52 -14.62 -0.20
C ASP A 107 -20.86 -15.95 0.24
N HIS A 108 -19.54 -16.00 0.28
CA HIS A 108 -18.78 -17.18 0.72
C HIS A 108 -18.98 -17.51 2.22
N THR A 109 -19.26 -16.52 3.08
CA THR A 109 -19.55 -16.78 4.50
C THR A 109 -20.93 -17.39 4.72
N GLN A 110 -21.92 -17.04 3.90
CA GLN A 110 -23.30 -17.52 4.04
C GLN A 110 -23.53 -18.86 3.33
N SER A 111 -22.76 -19.18 2.29
CA SER A 111 -23.01 -20.34 1.42
C SER A 111 -22.46 -21.68 1.94
N GLY A 112 -21.86 -21.74 3.13
CA GLY A 112 -21.53 -23.02 3.79
C GLY A 112 -20.55 -23.93 3.04
N GLY A 113 -19.24 -23.70 3.22
CA GLY A 113 -18.22 -24.77 3.14
C GLY A 113 -18.09 -25.56 1.84
N ASN A 114 -17.85 -24.89 0.70
CA ASN A 114 -17.40 -25.56 -0.52
C ASN A 114 -15.85 -25.55 -0.59
N SER A 115 -15.21 -26.56 -1.20
CA SER A 115 -13.75 -26.66 -1.34
C SER A 115 -13.12 -25.46 -2.07
N ASN A 116 -13.85 -24.83 -2.98
CA ASN A 116 -13.42 -23.59 -3.66
C ASN A 116 -13.33 -22.38 -2.71
N SER A 117 -14.03 -22.41 -1.57
CA SER A 117 -13.94 -21.35 -0.58
C SER A 117 -12.54 -21.29 0.03
N THR A 118 -11.86 -22.40 0.31
CA THR A 118 -10.54 -22.36 0.94
C THR A 118 -9.46 -21.72 0.08
N GLU A 119 -9.50 -21.93 -1.25
CA GLU A 119 -8.56 -21.31 -2.18
C GLU A 119 -8.77 -19.79 -2.28
N TYR A 120 -10.04 -19.36 -2.35
CA TYR A 120 -10.39 -17.93 -2.34
C TYR A 120 -9.94 -17.26 -1.03
N LEU A 121 -10.18 -17.91 0.11
CA LEU A 121 -9.83 -17.38 1.43
C LEU A 121 -8.32 -17.21 1.62
N ASN A 122 -7.51 -18.02 0.95
CA ASN A 122 -6.05 -17.88 0.99
C ASN A 122 -5.55 -16.64 0.23
N ARG A 123 -6.37 -16.07 -0.66
CA ARG A 123 -6.05 -14.89 -1.49
C ARG A 123 -6.58 -13.58 -0.91
N LEU A 124 -7.11 -13.63 0.32
CA LEU A 124 -7.61 -12.47 1.05
C LEU A 124 -6.46 -11.68 1.68
N ASP A 125 -6.57 -10.36 1.57
CA ASP A 125 -5.75 -9.40 2.30
C ASP A 125 -6.05 -9.43 3.81
N GLU A 126 -5.14 -8.95 4.65
CA GLU A 126 -5.34 -8.91 6.10
C GLU A 126 -6.59 -8.09 6.50
N THR A 127 -6.85 -6.98 5.80
CA THR A 127 -8.07 -6.18 6.04
C THR A 127 -9.35 -6.96 5.75
N GLU A 128 -9.37 -7.77 4.70
CA GLU A 128 -10.53 -8.58 4.34
C GLU A 128 -10.72 -9.75 5.32
N ARG A 129 -9.64 -10.29 5.86
CA ARG A 129 -9.67 -11.32 6.92
C ARG A 129 -10.29 -10.77 8.20
N GLU A 130 -9.91 -9.56 8.60
CA GLU A 130 -10.50 -8.88 9.76
C GLU A 130 -12.01 -8.66 9.56
N CYS A 131 -12.42 -8.08 8.42
CA CYS A 131 -13.84 -7.89 8.11
C CYS A 131 -14.64 -9.21 8.14
N ARG A 132 -14.06 -10.31 7.65
CA ARG A 132 -14.69 -11.62 7.70
C ARG A 132 -14.88 -12.11 9.13
N THR A 133 -13.86 -12.00 9.97
CA THR A 133 -13.95 -12.45 11.38
C THR A 133 -15.05 -11.71 12.14
N LEU A 134 -15.15 -10.40 11.92
CA LEU A 134 -16.23 -9.59 12.47
C LEU A 134 -17.60 -10.11 12.04
N ASN A 135 -17.80 -10.34 10.73
CA ASN A 135 -19.08 -10.86 10.23
C ASN A 135 -19.45 -12.22 10.86
N THR A 136 -18.48 -13.12 11.02
CA THR A 136 -18.72 -14.44 11.64
C THR A 136 -18.93 -14.38 13.16
N SER A 137 -18.42 -13.36 13.85
CA SER A 137 -18.61 -13.20 15.30
C SER A 137 -19.99 -12.66 15.70
N PHE A 138 -20.71 -12.07 14.74
CA PHE A 138 -22.04 -11.49 14.96
C PHE A 138 -23.22 -12.38 14.50
N SER A 139 -22.94 -13.52 13.84
CA SER A 139 -23.94 -14.55 13.50
C SER A 139 -23.93 -15.68 14.53
#